data_AF-A0A9D7EWB5-F1
#
_entry.id   AF-A0A9D7EWB5-F1
#
_cell.length_a   1.000
_cell.length_b   1.000
_cell.length_c   1.000
_cell.angle_alpha   90.00
_cell.angle_beta   90.00
_cell.angle_gamma   90.00
#
_symmetry.space_group_name_H-M   'P 1'
#
loop_
_entity.id
_entity.type
_entity.pdbx_description
1 polymer ?
#
loop_
_entity_poly.entity_id
_entity_poly.type
_entity_poly.pdbx_seq_one_letter_code
_entity_poly.pdbx_strand_id
1 'polypeptide(L)'
;MGGTIVLRHWWAPLIKGAIDEPKENTTWYATTKIWSDEEGIKDFWIGFNNLSRSPATDSPPVAAWDNKASSVWVNGKLVEPPHWIRAGQKGNSETPLMDEGYEYRQPTKVFLQKGWNTVLVKCPVGNFKGKDWQNPVKWMFTFTQLK
;
A
#
# COMPACT_ATOMS: atom_id res chain seq x y z
N MET A 1 -12.68 -10.87 2.62
CA MET A 1 -11.74 -11.04 1.48
C MET A 1 -10.38 -10.53 1.94
N GLY A 2 -9.31 -11.32 1.71
CA GLY A 2 -7.93 -10.90 1.96
C GLY A 2 -7.26 -10.57 0.63
N GLY A 3 -6.47 -9.49 0.59
CA GLY A 3 -5.77 -9.05 -0.62
C GLY A 3 -4.41 -8.42 -0.30
N THR A 4 -3.88 -8.72 0.88
CA THR A 4 -2.66 -8.12 1.41
C THR A 4 -1.50 -9.09 1.25
N ILE A 5 -0.45 -8.66 0.55
CA ILE A 5 0.79 -9.42 0.37
C ILE A 5 1.89 -8.73 1.16
N VAL A 6 2.46 -9.44 2.12
CA VAL A 6 3.62 -9.00 2.90
C VAL A 6 4.87 -9.49 2.21
N LEU A 7 5.59 -8.59 1.52
CA LEU A 7 6.84 -8.90 0.82
C LEU A 7 7.96 -9.23 1.82
N ARG A 8 8.08 -8.42 2.88
CA ARG A 8 8.94 -8.68 4.04
C ARG A 8 8.26 -8.13 5.30
N HIS A 9 8.13 -8.97 6.31
CA HIS A 9 7.70 -8.52 7.63
C HIS A 9 8.85 -7.80 8.35
N TRP A 10 8.54 -6.79 9.16
CA TRP A 10 9.55 -6.03 9.89
C TRP A 10 10.25 -6.86 11.00
N TRP A 11 9.64 -7.96 11.46
CA TRP A 11 10.27 -9.01 12.30
C TRP A 11 11.05 -10.07 11.52
N ALA A 12 11.36 -9.86 10.24
CA ALA A 12 12.21 -10.80 9.51
C ALA A 12 13.57 -10.98 10.23
N PRO A 13 14.11 -12.22 10.29
CA PRO A 13 13.64 -13.43 9.60
C PRO A 13 12.61 -14.28 10.38
N LEU A 14 12.16 -13.85 11.57
CA LEU A 14 11.23 -14.64 12.40
C LEU A 14 9.89 -14.91 11.69
N ILE A 15 9.39 -13.93 10.94
CA ILE A 15 8.19 -14.06 10.12
C ILE A 15 8.57 -14.07 8.64
N LYS A 16 8.23 -15.15 7.94
CA LYS A 16 8.47 -15.30 6.50
C LYS A 16 7.56 -14.36 5.70
N GLY A 17 8.14 -13.64 4.75
CA GLY A 17 7.41 -12.84 3.75
C GLY A 17 7.28 -13.58 2.41
N ALA A 18 6.67 -12.93 1.43
CA ALA A 18 6.52 -13.48 0.07
C ALA A 18 7.84 -13.53 -0.71
N ILE A 19 8.86 -12.77 -0.31
CA ILE A 19 10.20 -12.81 -0.91
C ILE A 19 11.10 -13.61 0.02
N ASP A 20 11.71 -14.68 -0.49
CA ASP A 20 12.61 -15.55 0.28
C ASP A 20 13.89 -14.81 0.70
N GLU A 21 14.49 -14.02 -0.21
CA GLU A 21 15.72 -13.25 0.03
C GLU A 21 15.52 -11.75 -0.24
N PRO A 22 14.86 -11.00 0.65
CA PRO A 22 14.63 -9.58 0.46
C PRO A 22 15.94 -8.79 0.57
N LYS A 23 16.23 -7.93 -0.40
CA LYS A 23 17.44 -7.11 -0.46
C LYS A 23 17.10 -5.62 -0.46
N GLU A 24 17.94 -4.83 0.22
CA GLU A 24 17.88 -3.37 0.18
C GLU A 24 18.17 -2.84 -1.23
N ASN A 25 17.76 -1.61 -1.51
CA ASN A 25 17.89 -0.97 -2.83
C ASN A 25 17.29 -1.80 -3.97
N THR A 26 16.16 -2.48 -3.73
CA THR A 26 15.46 -3.26 -4.75
C THR A 26 14.04 -2.73 -4.99
N THR A 27 13.50 -3.05 -6.16
CA THR A 27 12.08 -2.82 -6.47
C THR A 27 11.47 -4.11 -6.95
N TRP A 28 10.39 -4.52 -6.29
CA TRP A 28 9.58 -5.65 -6.72
C TRP A 28 8.31 -5.16 -7.39
N TYR A 29 7.88 -5.89 -8.40
CA TYR A 29 6.64 -5.63 -9.10
C TYR A 29 5.70 -6.82 -8.94
N ALA A 30 4.43 -6.55 -8.66
CA ALA A 30 3.37 -7.55 -8.74
C ALA A 30 2.44 -7.17 -9.90
N THR A 31 1.99 -8.16 -10.66
CA THR A 31 1.09 -7.97 -11.79
C THR A 31 -0.06 -8.97 -11.74
N THR A 32 -1.25 -8.54 -12.16
CA THR A 32 -2.41 -9.42 -12.32
C THR A 32 -3.34 -8.88 -13.39
N LYS A 33 -4.34 -9.68 -13.79
CA LYS A 33 -5.45 -9.23 -14.64
C LYS A 33 -6.78 -9.46 -13.94
N ILE A 34 -7.69 -8.49 -14.08
CA ILE A 34 -9.05 -8.54 -13.53
C ILE A 34 -10.02 -8.46 -14.70
N TRP A 35 -11.00 -9.37 -14.75
CA TRP A 35 -12.10 -9.30 -15.71
C TRP A 35 -13.22 -8.41 -15.18
N SER A 36 -13.83 -7.61 -16.06
CA SER A 36 -15.05 -6.85 -15.77
C SER A 36 -16.09 -7.08 -16.86
N ASP A 37 -17.33 -7.42 -16.48
CA ASP A 37 -18.40 -7.66 -17.47
C ASP A 37 -18.93 -6.36 -18.10
N GLU A 38 -18.69 -5.24 -17.44
CA GLU A 38 -19.06 -3.89 -17.84
C GLU A 38 -17.91 -2.93 -17.57
N GLU A 39 -17.87 -1.81 -18.29
CA GLU A 39 -16.96 -0.73 -17.93
C GLU A 39 -17.56 0.12 -16.82
N GLY A 40 -16.71 0.71 -15.98
CA GLY A 40 -17.17 1.63 -14.95
C GLY A 40 -16.19 1.82 -13.80
N ILE A 41 -16.55 2.75 -12.92
CA ILE A 41 -15.82 3.01 -11.68
C ILE A 41 -16.18 1.91 -10.67
N LYS A 42 -15.17 1.23 -10.15
CA LYS A 42 -15.29 0.25 -9.08
C LYS A 42 -14.47 0.72 -7.88
N ASP A 43 -14.93 0.34 -6.69
CA ASP A 43 -14.28 0.69 -5.43
C ASP A 43 -13.21 -0.35 -5.08
N PHE A 44 -12.03 0.11 -4.71
CA PHE A 44 -10.89 -0.73 -4.33
C PHE A 44 -10.33 -0.33 -2.97
N TRP A 45 -9.99 -1.34 -2.17
CA TRP A 45 -9.03 -1.15 -1.09
C TRP A 45 -7.61 -1.28 -1.66
N ILE A 46 -6.88 -0.17 -1.58
CA ILE A 46 -5.49 -0.07 -1.97
C ILE A 46 -4.71 0.50 -0.78
N GLY A 47 -3.59 -0.11 -0.43
CA GLY A 47 -2.80 0.40 0.67
C GLY A 47 -1.38 -0.12 0.65
N PHE A 48 -0.49 0.69 1.20
CA PHE A 48 0.91 0.37 1.41
C PHE A 48 1.24 0.74 2.84
N ASN A 49 1.96 -0.11 3.55
CA ASN A 49 2.32 0.13 4.95
C ASN A 49 1.09 0.28 5.89
N ASN A 50 0.33 -0.80 6.11
CA ASN A 50 -0.78 -0.78 7.07
C ASN A 50 -0.24 -0.48 8.49
N LEU A 51 -0.54 0.70 9.02
CA LEU A 51 0.05 1.23 10.26
C LEU A 51 -0.42 0.44 11.50
N SER A 52 0.52 0.13 12.39
CA SER A 52 0.18 -0.40 13.71
C SER A 52 -0.16 0.75 14.65
N ARG A 53 -1.01 0.49 15.66
CA ARG A 53 -1.35 1.50 16.67
C ARG A 53 -0.32 1.64 17.80
N SER A 54 0.52 0.64 18.03
CA SER A 54 1.53 0.71 19.10
C SER A 54 2.71 1.63 18.78
N PRO A 55 3.25 1.69 17.54
CA PRO A 55 4.24 2.69 17.20
C PRO A 55 3.56 4.01 16.81
N ALA A 56 4.18 5.12 17.20
CA ALA A 56 3.81 6.47 16.77
C ALA A 56 4.34 6.74 15.36
N THR A 57 3.93 5.93 14.38
CA THR A 57 4.37 6.07 12.98
C THR A 57 3.88 7.39 12.38
N ASP A 58 4.76 8.05 11.63
CA ASP A 58 4.43 9.26 10.88
C ASP A 58 3.36 8.94 9.81
N SER A 59 2.40 9.84 9.59
CA SER A 59 1.39 9.69 8.54
C SER A 59 2.05 9.69 7.15
N PRO A 60 1.42 9.06 6.13
CA PRO A 60 1.99 9.00 4.78
C PRO A 60 2.28 10.39 4.18
N PRO A 61 3.27 10.53 3.27
CA PRO A 61 3.59 11.83 2.66
C PRO A 61 2.45 12.40 1.82
N VAL A 62 2.51 13.71 1.59
CA VAL A 62 1.65 14.40 0.62
C VAL A 62 1.82 13.76 -0.76
N ALA A 63 0.69 13.49 -1.43
CA ALA A 63 0.66 12.95 -2.79
C ALA A 63 1.47 11.64 -2.98
N ALA A 64 1.60 10.82 -1.94
CA ALA A 64 2.24 9.50 -2.02
C ALA A 64 1.50 8.44 -1.22
N TRP A 65 1.63 7.18 -1.66
CA TRP A 65 1.08 6.03 -0.96
C TRP A 65 1.83 5.68 0.32
N ASP A 66 3.16 5.84 0.31
CA ASP A 66 4.05 5.58 1.43
C ASP A 66 5.39 6.31 1.25
N ASN A 67 6.26 6.21 2.26
CA ASN A 67 7.62 6.78 2.23
C ASN A 67 8.59 6.09 1.24
N LYS A 68 8.15 5.05 0.54
CA LYS A 68 9.02 4.26 -0.35
C LYS A 68 8.81 4.63 -1.83
N ALA A 69 7.82 5.46 -2.14
CA ALA A 69 7.36 5.73 -3.51
C ALA A 69 6.75 4.50 -4.19
N SER A 70 5.96 3.74 -3.43
CA SER A 70 5.10 2.69 -3.97
C SER A 70 4.02 3.27 -4.89
N SER A 71 3.57 2.50 -5.88
CA SER A 71 2.63 2.99 -6.89
C SER A 71 1.82 1.85 -7.51
N VAL A 72 0.64 2.19 -8.04
CA VAL A 72 -0.26 1.24 -8.72
C VAL A 72 -0.68 1.82 -10.07
N TRP A 73 -0.73 0.97 -11.09
CA TRP A 73 -1.31 1.30 -12.39
C TRP A 73 -2.40 0.30 -12.74
N VAL A 74 -3.46 0.80 -13.36
CA VAL A 74 -4.52 -0.02 -13.98
C VAL A 74 -4.65 0.39 -15.44
N ASN A 75 -4.45 -0.58 -16.34
CA ASN A 75 -4.36 -0.36 -17.79
C ASN A 75 -3.34 0.74 -18.17
N GLY A 76 -2.20 0.76 -17.47
CA GLY A 76 -1.14 1.76 -17.68
C GLY A 76 -1.44 3.15 -17.10
N LYS A 77 -2.64 3.39 -16.55
CA LYS A 77 -2.98 4.66 -15.88
C LYS A 77 -2.60 4.59 -14.40
N LEU A 78 -1.87 5.60 -13.92
CA LEU A 78 -1.49 5.71 -12.52
C LEU A 78 -2.76 5.86 -11.66
N VAL A 79 -2.81 5.13 -10.54
CA VAL A 79 -3.84 5.31 -9.51
C VAL A 79 -3.28 6.26 -8.46
N GLU A 80 -3.88 7.44 -8.37
CA GLU A 80 -3.47 8.48 -7.44
C GLU A 80 -3.61 8.01 -5.98
N PRO A 81 -2.66 8.38 -5.11
CA PRO A 81 -2.79 8.15 -3.68
C PRO A 81 -3.92 8.99 -3.08
N PRO A 82 -4.46 8.61 -1.92
CA PRO A 82 -5.44 9.41 -1.20
C PRO A 82 -4.91 10.79 -0.83
N HIS A 83 -5.82 11.76 -0.77
CA HIS A 83 -5.55 13.04 -0.12
C HIS A 83 -5.67 12.87 1.39
N TRP A 84 -4.57 12.47 2.03
CA TRP A 84 -4.56 12.19 3.47
C TRP A 84 -4.92 13.42 4.28
N ILE A 85 -5.80 13.27 5.28
CA ILE A 85 -6.20 14.38 6.16
C ILE A 85 -4.99 14.96 6.90
N ARG A 86 -4.00 14.12 7.23
CA ARG A 86 -2.80 14.46 8.00
C ARG A 86 -1.50 14.12 7.27
N ALA A 87 -1.47 14.35 5.96
CA ALA A 87 -0.30 14.04 5.14
C ALA A 87 1.01 14.60 5.74
N GLY A 88 2.01 13.73 5.94
CA GLY A 88 3.32 14.08 6.48
C GLY A 88 3.36 14.47 7.95
N GLN A 89 2.27 14.30 8.70
CA GLN A 89 2.23 14.60 10.13
C GLN A 89 3.12 13.63 10.92
N LYS A 90 3.87 14.17 11.90
CA LYS A 90 4.64 13.36 12.85
C LYS A 90 3.70 12.54 13.73
N GLY A 91 4.00 11.26 13.91
CA GLY A 91 3.17 10.34 14.69
C GLY A 91 3.16 10.67 16.19
N ASN A 92 2.03 10.38 16.84
CA ASN A 92 1.83 10.49 18.29
C ASN A 92 0.81 9.43 18.74
N SER A 93 1.07 8.73 19.85
CA SER A 93 0.20 7.70 20.42
C SER A 93 -1.20 8.20 20.82
N GLU A 94 -1.33 9.48 21.15
CA GLU A 94 -2.60 10.11 21.53
C GLU A 94 -3.38 10.63 20.32
N THR A 95 -2.79 10.57 19.12
CA THR A 95 -3.47 10.97 17.89
C THR A 95 -4.18 9.77 17.25
N PRO A 96 -5.50 9.84 16.98
CA PRO A 96 -6.21 8.77 16.30
C PRO A 96 -5.79 8.71 14.83
N LEU A 97 -5.66 7.49 14.29
CA LEU A 97 -5.61 7.26 12.84
C LEU A 97 -7.00 7.53 12.27
N MET A 98 -7.07 8.15 11.11
CA MET A 98 -8.34 8.58 10.50
C MET A 98 -8.51 8.03 9.10
N ASP A 99 -7.47 8.11 8.28
CA ASP A 99 -7.52 7.70 6.89
C ASP A 99 -6.23 7.07 6.38
N GLU A 100 -5.22 6.85 7.22
CA GLU A 100 -3.95 6.24 6.83
C GLU A 100 -4.07 4.76 6.43
N GLY A 101 -5.07 4.06 6.98
CA GLY A 101 -5.38 2.66 6.69
C GLY A 101 -6.49 2.53 5.66
N TYR A 102 -6.34 1.57 4.74
CA TYR A 102 -7.30 1.36 3.66
C TYR A 102 -8.66 0.87 4.16
N GLU A 103 -8.69 0.21 5.31
CA GLU A 103 -9.85 -0.48 5.87
C GLU A 103 -10.86 0.46 6.55
N TYR A 104 -10.44 1.67 6.94
CA TYR A 104 -11.29 2.68 7.59
C TYR A 104 -11.39 4.01 6.84
N ARG A 105 -10.77 4.11 5.65
CA ARG A 105 -10.94 5.25 4.73
C ARG A 105 -11.91 4.90 3.60
N GLN A 106 -12.36 5.93 2.88
CA GLN A 106 -13.14 5.72 1.65
C GLN A 106 -12.34 4.92 0.61
N PRO A 107 -12.95 3.93 -0.07
CA PRO A 107 -12.27 3.16 -1.10
C PRO A 107 -11.74 4.02 -2.25
N THR A 108 -10.64 3.58 -2.85
CA THR A 108 -10.09 4.22 -4.03
C THR A 108 -10.92 3.85 -5.25
N LYS A 109 -11.38 4.86 -5.99
CA LYS A 109 -12.16 4.69 -7.22
C LYS A 109 -11.24 4.41 -8.40
N VAL A 110 -11.44 3.27 -9.04
CA VAL A 110 -10.66 2.84 -10.21
C VAL A 110 -11.61 2.53 -11.36
N PHE A 111 -11.35 3.09 -12.52
CA PHE A 111 -12.09 2.76 -13.73
C PHE A 111 -11.58 1.44 -14.32
N LEU A 112 -12.49 0.48 -14.52
CA LEU A 112 -12.24 -0.74 -15.26
C LEU A 112 -12.92 -0.65 -16.63
N GLN A 113 -12.25 -1.13 -17.67
CA GLN A 113 -12.87 -1.36 -18.98
C GLN A 113 -13.60 -2.71 -18.98
N LYS A 114 -14.58 -2.86 -19.86
CA LYS A 114 -15.18 -4.18 -20.13
C LYS A 114 -14.09 -5.14 -20.64
N GLY A 115 -14.07 -6.35 -20.10
CA GLY A 115 -13.08 -7.38 -20.37
C GLY A 115 -11.88 -7.35 -19.42
N TRP A 116 -10.71 -7.73 -19.91
CA TRP A 116 -9.49 -7.81 -19.11
C TRP A 116 -8.88 -6.44 -18.82
N ASN A 117 -8.55 -6.21 -17.55
CA ASN A 117 -7.84 -5.04 -17.03
C ASN A 117 -6.52 -5.49 -16.44
N THR A 118 -5.40 -4.86 -16.81
CA THR A 118 -4.08 -5.22 -16.29
C THR A 118 -3.72 -4.31 -15.12
N VAL A 119 -3.29 -4.90 -14.01
CA VAL A 119 -2.86 -4.19 -12.80
C VAL A 119 -1.37 -4.40 -12.62
N LEU A 120 -0.64 -3.32 -12.35
CA LEU A 120 0.77 -3.32 -11.97
C LEU A 120 0.94 -2.62 -10.63
N VAL A 121 1.61 -3.27 -9.68
CA VAL A 121 1.96 -2.70 -8.38
C VAL A 121 3.48 -2.64 -8.28
N LYS A 122 4.03 -1.46 -7.99
CA LYS A 122 5.45 -1.22 -7.74
C LYS A 122 5.69 -1.07 -6.24
N CYS A 123 6.57 -1.91 -5.71
CA CYS A 123 6.93 -1.98 -4.30
C CYS A 123 8.45 -1.83 -4.14
N PRO A 124 8.99 -0.60 -4.15
CA PRO A 124 10.39 -0.33 -3.90
C PRO A 124 10.73 -0.45 -2.41
N VAL A 125 12.01 -0.69 -2.12
CA VAL A 125 12.60 -0.53 -0.79
C VAL A 125 14.05 -0.06 -0.90
N GLY A 126 14.37 1.05 -0.24
CA GLY A 126 15.75 1.55 -0.16
C GLY A 126 16.54 0.87 0.96
N ASN A 127 15.95 0.75 2.14
CA ASN A 127 16.57 0.22 3.35
C ASN A 127 15.51 -0.53 4.20
N PHE A 128 15.92 -1.53 4.98
CA PHE A 128 15.04 -2.24 5.91
C PHE A 128 15.01 -1.69 7.33
N LYS A 129 15.83 -0.68 7.62
CA LYS A 129 15.83 0.11 8.84
C LYS A 129 14.92 1.32 8.65
N GLY A 130 13.96 1.44 9.57
CA GLY A 130 13.12 2.63 9.67
C GLY A 130 13.93 3.85 10.05
N LYS A 131 13.31 5.03 9.97
CA LYS A 131 13.85 6.28 10.53
C LYS A 131 14.18 6.13 12.02
N ASP A 132 13.32 5.43 12.74
CA ASP A 132 13.45 5.05 14.15
C ASP A 132 12.55 3.84 14.44
N TRP A 133 12.48 3.42 15.71
CA TRP A 133 11.61 2.32 16.15
C TRP A 133 10.11 2.62 15.93
N GLN A 134 9.72 3.89 15.91
CA GLN A 134 8.32 4.30 15.71
C GLN A 134 7.90 4.18 14.24
N ASN A 135 8.85 4.10 13.32
CA ASN A 135 8.63 4.06 11.88
C ASN A 135 9.19 2.77 11.23
N PRO A 136 8.71 1.58 11.64
CA PRO A 136 9.23 0.32 11.10
C PRO A 136 8.94 0.18 9.60
N VAL A 137 9.86 -0.45 8.87
CA VAL A 137 9.66 -0.72 7.44
C VAL A 137 8.74 -1.93 7.27
N LYS A 138 7.44 -1.68 7.08
CA LYS A 138 6.52 -2.71 6.59
C LYS A 138 6.52 -2.69 5.06
N TRP A 139 7.05 -3.76 4.47
CA TRP A 139 7.09 -3.91 3.03
C TRP A 139 5.97 -4.84 2.59
N MET A 140 4.86 -4.23 2.22
CA MET A 140 3.60 -4.90 1.91
C MET A 140 2.73 -4.01 1.05
N PHE A 141 1.76 -4.62 0.37
CA PHE A 141 0.71 -3.90 -0.33
C PHE A 141 -0.63 -4.64 -0.22
N THR A 142 -1.70 -3.90 -0.46
CA THR A 142 -3.06 -4.41 -0.63
C THR A 142 -3.62 -3.86 -1.91
N PHE A 143 -4.26 -4.72 -2.71
CA PHE A 143 -5.05 -4.31 -3.86
C PHE A 143 -6.22 -5.29 -4.02
N THR A 144 -7.42 -4.86 -3.64
CA THR A 144 -8.62 -5.70 -3.74
C THR A 144 -9.84 -4.88 -4.15
N GLN A 145 -10.60 -5.40 -5.10
CA GLN A 145 -11.89 -4.84 -5.47
C GLN A 145 -12.91 -5.10 -4.35
N LEU A 146 -13.74 -4.12 -4.05
CA LEU A 146 -14.92 -4.27 -3.20
C LEU A 146 -16.11 -4.67 -4.08
N LYS A 147 -16.94 -5.58 -3.56
CA LYS A 147 -18.15 -6.05 -4.23
C LYS A 147 -19.33 -5.17 -3.88
#